data_AF-A0A3D5KP32-F1
#
_entry.id   AF-A0A3D5KP32-F1
#
_cell.length_a   1.000
_cell.length_b   1.000
_cell.length_c   1.000
_cell.angle_alpha   90.00
_cell.angle_beta   90.00
_cell.angle_gamma   90.00
#
_symmetry.space_group_name_H-M   'P 1'
#
loop_
_entity.id
_entity.type
_entity.pdbx_description
1 polymer ?
#
loop_
_entity_poly.entity_id
_entity_poly.type
_entity_poly.pdbx_seq_one_letter_code
_entity_poly.pdbx_strand_id
1 'polypeptide(L)' 'LTVSDNSPLAPGQTRTVEVTASDAAWEVYRLADLIYDPDSRFAGLLFFTDEAGNRQMVTIDAPLIPSFI' A
#
# COMPACT_ATOMS: atom_id res chain seq x y z
N LEU A 1 -2.78 8.47 -2.60
CA LEU A 1 -1.59 7.66 -2.25
C LEU A 1 -0.42 8.62 -2.05
N THR A 2 0.25 8.54 -0.91
CA THR A 2 1.48 9.28 -0.61
C THR A 2 2.59 8.30 -0.26
N VAL A 3 3.83 8.63 -0.65
CA VAL A 3 5.02 7.80 -0.44
C VAL A 3 6.13 8.73 0.08
N SER A 4 6.84 8.33 1.13
CA SER A 4 7.84 9.18 1.79
C SER A 4 8.99 9.61 0.88
N ASP A 5 9.47 8.69 0.05
CA ASP A 5 10.45 8.97 -1.02
C ASP A 5 10.06 8.19 -2.28
N ASN A 6 9.41 8.89 -3.21
CA ASN A 6 8.98 8.36 -4.51
C ASN A 6 9.94 8.75 -5.65
N SER A 7 11.22 9.05 -5.36
CA SER A 7 12.21 9.25 -6.41
C SER A 7 12.35 7.98 -7.26
N PRO A 8 12.74 8.08 -8.54
CA PRO A 8 13.05 6.91 -9.36
C PRO A 8 14.03 5.96 -8.63
N LEU A 9 13.74 4.66 -8.68
CA LEU A 9 14.57 3.61 -8.11
C LEU A 9 15.31 2.91 -9.25
N ALA A 10 16.63 3.05 -9.30
CA ALA A 10 17.43 2.47 -10.38
C ALA A 10 17.58 0.94 -10.20
N PRO A 11 17.83 0.19 -11.29
CA PRO A 11 18.09 -1.25 -11.19
C PRO A 11 19.21 -1.59 -10.20
N GLY A 12 18.96 -2.58 -9.34
CA GLY A 12 19.90 -3.00 -8.30
C GLY A 12 19.87 -2.17 -7.01
N GLN A 13 19.11 -1.07 -6.97
CA GLN A 13 18.90 -0.32 -5.74
C GLN A 13 17.79 -0.96 -4.88
N THR A 14 17.89 -0.78 -3.57
CA THR A 14 16.87 -1.20 -2.61
C THR A 14 16.68 -0.09 -1.58
N ARG A 15 15.41 0.25 -1.30
CA ARG A 15 15.04 1.29 -0.34
C ARG A 15 13.81 0.85 0.43
N THR A 16 13.78 1.15 1.72
CA THR A 16 12.55 1.07 2.54
C THR A 16 11.86 2.43 2.50
N VAL A 17 10.56 2.44 2.21
CA VAL A 17 9.73 3.65 2.11
C VAL A 17 8.47 3.49 2.95
N GLU A 18 7.92 4.61 3.40
CA GLU A 18 6.61 4.65 4.07
C GLU A 18 5.55 5.01 3.03
N VAL A 19 4.43 4.28 3.06
CA VAL A 19 3.33 4.47 2.10
C VAL A 19 2.05 4.69 2.89
N THR A 20 1.29 5.71 2.51
CA THR A 20 -0.05 5.98 3.07
C THR A 20 -1.09 6.02 1.95
N ALA A 21 -2.06 5.12 2.05
CA ALA A 21 -3.27 5.15 1.24
C ALA A 21 -4.40 5.76 2.09
N SER A 22 -4.88 6.93 1.69
CA SER A 22 -5.94 7.66 2.39
C SER A 22 -6.94 8.14 1.36
N ASP A 23 -8.21 7.77 1.56
CA ASP A 23 -9.34 8.19 0.75
C ASP A 23 -10.64 7.95 1.54
N ALA A 24 -11.70 8.71 1.26
CA ALA A 24 -13.02 8.47 1.85
C ALA A 24 -13.57 7.07 1.53
N ALA A 25 -13.15 6.48 0.40
CA ALA A 25 -13.44 5.11 0.01
C ALA A 25 -13.10 4.09 1.11
N TRP A 26 -12.05 4.33 1.91
CA TRP A 26 -11.66 3.42 3.01
C TRP A 26 -12.79 3.23 4.04
N GLU A 27 -13.49 4.32 4.36
CA GLU A 27 -14.65 4.31 5.27
C GLU A 27 -15.92 3.89 4.53
N VAL A 28 -16.19 4.48 3.36
CA VAL A 28 -17.42 4.28 2.60
C VAL A 28 -17.61 2.82 2.20
N TYR A 29 -16.53 2.14 1.80
CA TYR A 29 -16.56 0.72 1.46
C TYR A 29 -16.24 -0.19 2.64
N ARG A 30 -16.24 0.36 3.87
CA ARG A 30 -16.11 -0.40 5.11
C ARG A 30 -14.81 -1.21 5.17
N LEU A 31 -13.73 -0.73 4.56
CA LEU A 31 -12.41 -1.32 4.73
C LEU A 31 -11.89 -1.07 6.16
N ALA A 32 -12.31 0.03 6.78
CA ALA A 32 -12.07 0.31 8.20
C ALA A 32 -12.76 -0.71 9.14
N ASP A 33 -13.83 -1.37 8.69
CA ASP A 33 -14.54 -2.39 9.48
C ASP A 33 -13.73 -3.69 9.66
N LEU A 34 -12.53 -3.79 9.08
CA LEU A 34 -11.59 -4.90 9.32
C LEU A 34 -11.36 -5.15 10.82
N ILE A 35 -11.54 -4.13 11.68
CA ILE A 35 -11.46 -4.30 13.13
C ILE A 35 -12.44 -5.35 13.69
N TYR A 36 -13.53 -5.64 12.97
CA TYR A 36 -14.51 -6.65 13.35
C TYR A 36 -14.27 -8.01 12.71
N ASP A 37 -13.33 -8.11 11.75
CA ASP A 37 -13.00 -9.38 11.12
C ASP A 37 -12.17 -10.26 12.08
N PRO A 38 -12.39 -11.58 12.06
CA PRO A 38 -11.64 -12.50 12.91
C PRO A 38 -10.16 -12.63 12.50
N ASP A 39 -9.79 -12.15 11.31
CA ASP A 39 -8.42 -12.15 10.79
C ASP A 39 -8.03 -10.75 10.28
N SER A 40 -7.24 -10.03 11.08
CA SER A 40 -6.79 -8.67 10.76
C SER A 40 -5.57 -8.69 9.82
N ARG A 41 -5.83 -9.02 8.54
CA ARG A 41 -4.84 -9.05 7.47
C ARG A 41 -5.35 -8.27 6.26
N PHE A 42 -4.42 -7.77 5.45
CA PHE A 42 -4.74 -7.15 4.19
C PHE A 42 -3.96 -7.80 3.05
N ALA A 43 -4.49 -7.67 1.84
CA ALA A 43 -3.79 -7.94 0.61
C ALA A 43 -4.10 -6.83 -0.41
N GLY A 44 -3.20 -6.61 -1.36
CA GLY A 44 -3.34 -5.56 -2.36
C GLY A 44 -2.37 -5.68 -3.51
N LEU A 45 -2.46 -4.72 -4.44
CA LEU A 45 -1.60 -4.63 -5.61
C LEU A 45 -0.86 -3.30 -5.60
N LEU A 46 0.46 -3.37 -5.79
CA LEU A 46 1.30 -2.22 -6.10
C LEU A 46 1.59 -2.21 -7.59
N PHE A 47 1.55 -1.02 -8.17
CA PHE A 47 1.88 -0.79 -9.57
C PHE A 47 3.08 0.15 -9.65
N PHE A 48 4.17 -0.34 -10.23
CA PHE A 48 5.37 0.44 -10.53
C PHE A 48 5.40 0.74 -12.02
N THR A 49 5.77 1.96 -12.38
CA THR A 49 5.85 2.39 -13.78
C THR A 49 7.26 2.85 -14.09
N ASP A 50 7.81 2.40 -15.21
CA ASP A 50 9.12 2.86 -15.69
C ASP A 50 9.00 4.14 -16.54
N GLU A 51 10.14 4.67 -17.00
CA GLU A 51 10.19 5.88 -17.82
C GLU A 51 9.52 5.71 -19.19
N ALA A 52 9.43 4.48 -19.70
CA ALA A 52 8.77 4.16 -20.96
C ALA A 52 7.25 3.95 -20.79
N GLY A 53 6.74 4.03 -19.56
CA GLY A 53 5.33 3.83 -19.23
C GLY A 53 4.92 2.36 -19.07
N ASN A 54 5.87 1.42 -19.09
CA ASN A 54 5.56 0.03 -18.81
C ASN A 54 5.26 -0.13 -17.32
N ARG A 55 4.26 -0.95 -17.02
CA ARG A 55 3.78 -1.16 -15.64
C ARG A 55 4.11 -2.56 -15.16
N GLN A 56 4.80 -2.65 -14.04
CA GLN A 56 5.01 -3.87 -13.28
C GLN A 56 4.01 -3.92 -12.13
N MET A 57 3.36 -5.06 -11.94
CA MET A 57 2.40 -5.30 -10.87
C MET A 57 2.99 -6.27 -9.86
N VAL A 58 2.90 -5.91 -8.58
CA VAL A 58 3.37 -6.75 -7.47
C VAL A 58 2.24 -6.91 -6.47
N THR A 59 2.00 -8.14 -6.04
CA THR A 59 1.06 -8.46 -4.96
C THR A 59 1.72 -8.24 -3.61
N ILE A 60 1.00 -7.62 -2.67
CA ILE A 60 1.42 -7.48 -1.29
C ILE A 60 0.36 -8.07 -0.36
N ASP A 61 0.80 -8.68 0.74
CA ASP A 61 -0.05 -9.06 1.86
C ASP A 61 0.75 -8.98 3.15
N ALA A 62 0.06 -8.64 4.24
CA ALA A 62 0.63 -8.61 5.59
C ALA A 62 -0.48 -8.50 6.65
N PRO A 63 -0.17 -8.76 7.93
CA PRO A 63 -1.04 -8.34 9.03
C PRO A 63 -1.30 -6.83 9.00
N LEU A 64 -2.54 -6.43 9.28
CA LEU A 64 -2.90 -5.02 9.47
C LEU A 64 -3.12 -4.77 10.96
N ILE A 65 -2.30 -3.91 11.56
CA ILE A 65 -2.31 -3.67 13.01
C ILE A 65 -3.03 -2.33 13.30
N PRO A 66 -4.16 -2.33 14.03
CA PRO A 66 -4.84 -1.10 14.42
C PRO A 66 -4.03 -0.36 15.50
N SER A 67 -4.12 0.97 15.49
CA SER A 67 -3.54 1.84 16.52
C SER A 67 -4.64 2.74 17.08
N PHE A 68 -4.62 2.96 18.40
CA PHE A 68 -5.60 3.77 19.12
C PHE A 68 -4.88 4.85 19.93
N ILE A 69 -5.51 6.01 20.07
CA ILE A 69 -5.02 7.15 20.85
C ILE A 69 -5.50 7.11 22.29
#